data_AF-A0A3D2JSW1-F1
#
_entry.id   AF-A0A3D2JSW1-F1
#
_cell.length_a   1.000
_cell.length_b   1.000
_cell.length_c   1.000
_cell.angle_alpha   90.00
_cell.angle_beta   90.00
_cell.angle_gamma   90.00
#
_symmetry.space_group_name_H-M   'P 1'
#
loop_
_entity.id
_entity.type
_entity.pdbx_description
1 polymer ?
#
loop_
_entity_poly.entity_id
_entity_poly.type
_entity_poly.pdbx_seq_one_letter_code
_entity_poly.pdbx_strand_id
1 'polypeptide(L)' 'MAIGLLATITVQDGKNAEFEEVFLDLTEQVRANEPGTLFYVLHRSRSNPQVYKVMEQY' A
#
# COMPACT_ATOMS: atom_id res chain seq x y z
N MET A 1 14.34 11.06 -12.96
CA MET A 1 14.10 11.63 -11.62
C MET A 1 13.02 10.77 -11.00
N ALA A 2 13.25 10.18 -9.82
CA ALA A 2 12.27 9.32 -9.19
C ALA A 2 11.15 10.14 -8.52
N ILE A 3 9.92 9.64 -8.55
CA ILE A 3 8.73 10.22 -7.91
C ILE A 3 8.39 9.37 -6.70
N GLY A 4 8.38 9.98 -5.51
CA GLY A 4 7.95 9.32 -4.28
C GLY A 4 6.53 9.69 -3.90
N LEU A 5 5.74 8.70 -3.46
CA LEU A 5 4.37 8.90 -2.96
C LEU A 5 4.20 8.30 -1.57
N LEU A 6 3.40 8.99 -0.75
CA LEU A 6 2.94 8.53 0.56
C LEU A 6 1.41 8.57 0.60
N ALA A 7 0.76 7.51 0.16
CA ALA A 7 -0.71 7.42 0.17
C ALA A 7 -1.18 7.04 1.57
N THR A 8 -2.05 7.86 2.18
CA THR A 8 -2.67 7.55 3.48
C THR A 8 -4.09 7.05 3.25
N ILE A 9 -4.40 5.86 3.77
CA ILE A 9 -5.68 5.20 3.59
C ILE A 9 -6.29 4.92 4.96
N THR A 10 -7.53 5.35 5.18
CA THR A 10 -8.32 4.99 6.36
C THR A 10 -9.31 3.91 5.97
N VAL A 11 -9.13 2.71 6.52
CA VAL A 11 -9.95 1.52 6.24
C VAL A 11 -11.18 1.52 7.13
N GLN A 12 -12.29 1.01 6.59
CA GLN A 12 -13.54 0.85 7.33
C GLN A 12 -13.38 -0.16 8.47
N ASP A 13 -14.12 0.03 9.56
CA ASP A 13 -14.07 -0.90 10.69
C ASP A 13 -14.47 -2.32 10.28
N GLY A 14 -13.75 -3.31 10.78
CA GLY A 14 -13.93 -4.72 10.42
C GLY A 14 -13.44 -5.12 9.01
N LYS A 15 -12.89 -4.19 8.20
CA LYS A 15 -12.45 -4.47 6.82
C LYS A 15 -10.93 -4.59 6.62
N ASN A 16 -10.16 -4.56 7.69
CA ASN A 16 -8.69 -4.58 7.62
C ASN A 16 -8.13 -5.85 6.98
N ALA A 17 -8.64 -7.02 7.33
CA ALA A 17 -8.14 -8.28 6.79
C ALA A 17 -8.38 -8.38 5.27
N GLU A 18 -9.60 -8.05 4.84
CA GLU A 18 -9.97 -7.98 3.41
C GLU A 18 -9.11 -6.94 2.67
N PHE A 19 -8.90 -5.77 3.27
CA PHE A 19 -8.02 -4.75 2.71
C PHE A 19 -6.57 -5.24 2.57
N GLU A 20 -6.02 -5.88 3.61
CA GLU A 20 -4.65 -6.41 3.60
C GLU A 20 -4.48 -7.50 2.54
N GLU A 21 -5.46 -8.40 2.39
CA GLU A 21 -5.45 -9.44 1.35
C GLU A 21 -5.49 -8.86 -0.07
N VAL A 22 -6.40 -7.92 -0.34
CA VAL A 22 -6.50 -7.26 -1.64
C VAL A 22 -5.24 -6.47 -1.96
N PHE A 23 -4.64 -5.80 -0.96
CA PHE A 23 -3.45 -4.98 -1.18
C PHE A 23 -2.20 -5.84 -1.46
N LEU A 24 -2.11 -7.03 -0.89
CA LEU A 24 -1.03 -7.98 -1.18
C LEU A 24 -1.07 -8.42 -2.65
N ASP A 25 -2.24 -8.83 -3.15
CA ASP A 25 -2.42 -9.18 -4.58
C ASP A 25 -2.10 -7.99 -5.50
N LEU A 26 -2.61 -6.80 -5.17
CA LEU A 26 -2.28 -5.57 -5.91
C LEU A 26 -0.77 -5.32 -5.96
N THR A 27 -0.06 -5.51 -4.85
CA THR A 27 1.39 -5.29 -4.78
C THR A 27 2.14 -6.24 -5.71
N GLU A 28 1.70 -7.50 -5.82
CA GLU A 28 2.27 -8.46 -6.77
C GLU A 28 2.03 -8.02 -8.22
N GLN A 29 0.82 -7.57 -8.53
CA GLN A 29 0.47 -7.10 -9.86
C GLN A 29 1.23 -5.85 -10.28
N VAL A 30 1.40 -4.86 -9.39
CA VAL A 30 2.20 -3.64 -9.67
C VAL A 30 3.65 -4.03 -9.96
N ARG A 31 4.26 -4.88 -9.14
CA ARG A 31 5.65 -5.31 -9.35
C ARG A 31 5.85 -6.12 -10.63
N ALA A 32 4.86 -6.92 -11.02
CA ALA A 32 4.91 -7.72 -12.24
C ALA A 32 4.71 -6.90 -13.52
N ASN A 33 3.83 -5.89 -13.47
CA ASN A 33 3.33 -5.22 -14.67
C ASN A 33 3.84 -3.78 -14.86
N GLU A 34 4.39 -3.15 -13.81
CA GLU A 34 4.85 -1.75 -13.85
C GLU A 34 6.37 -1.68 -13.67
N PRO A 35 7.16 -1.77 -14.76
CA PRO A 35 8.63 -1.84 -14.69
C PRO A 35 9.29 -0.57 -14.16
N GLY A 36 8.55 0.55 -14.07
CA GLY A 36 9.01 1.78 -13.43
C GLY A 36 8.99 1.75 -11.90
N THR A 37 8.27 0.79 -11.29
CA THR A 37 8.13 0.72 -9.84
C THR A 37 9.43 0.28 -9.19
N LEU A 38 10.03 1.17 -8.40
CA LEU A 38 11.22 0.87 -7.58
C LEU A 38 10.82 0.20 -6.26
N PHE A 39 9.76 0.69 -5.61
CA PHE A 39 9.14 0.02 -4.47
C PHE A 39 7.66 0.37 -4.32
N TYR A 40 6.90 -0.57 -3.77
CA TYR A 40 5.48 -0.45 -3.45
C TYR A 40 5.23 -1.26 -2.17
N VAL A 41 5.01 -0.57 -1.04
CA VAL A 41 5.00 -1.19 0.30
C VAL A 41 3.90 -0.62 1.18
N LEU A 42 3.08 -1.51 1.75
CA LEU A 42 2.03 -1.18 2.70
C LEU A 42 2.55 -1.21 4.15
N HIS A 43 2.21 -0.17 4.92
CA HIS A 43 2.47 -0.11 6.36
C HIS A 43 1.19 0.19 7.14
N ARG A 44 0.97 -0.53 8.23
CA ARG A 44 -0.10 -0.23 9.18
C ARG A 44 0.38 0.74 10.25
N SER A 45 -0.42 1.75 10.57
CA SER A 45 -0.12 2.69 11.65
C SER A 45 -0.13 1.98 13.01
N ARG A 46 0.87 2.30 13.84
CA ARG A 46 0.97 1.81 15.22
C ARG A 46 0.03 2.53 16.19
N SER A 47 -0.42 3.74 15.86
CA SER A 47 -1.28 4.55 16.71
C SER A 47 -2.76 4.43 16.36
N ASN A 48 -3.09 4.07 15.11
CA ASN A 48 -4.46 3.85 14.68
C ASN A 48 -4.52 2.61 13.76
N PRO A 49 -5.10 1.49 14.21
CA PRO A 49 -5.14 0.27 13.41
C PRO A 49 -5.92 0.39 12.10
N GLN A 50 -6.75 1.43 11.93
CA GLN A 50 -7.50 1.70 10.69
C GLN A 50 -6.72 2.52 9.67
N VAL A 51 -5.58 3.09 10.04
CA VAL A 51 -4.80 3.92 9.13
C VAL A 51 -3.63 3.12 8.58
N TYR A 52 -3.53 3.11 7.26
CA TYR A 52 -2.43 2.54 6.51
C TYR A 52 -1.72 3.63 5.71
N LYS A 53 -0.43 3.41 5.46
CA LYS A 53 0.38 4.24 4.58
C LYS A 53 1.04 3.36 3.55
N VAL A 54 0.85 3.69 2.28
CA VAL A 54 1.59 3.09 1.17
C VAL A 54 2.76 3.99 0.85
N MET A 55 3.96 3.42 0.85
CA MET A 55 5.16 4.09 0.35
C MET A 55 5.45 3.55 -1.04
N GLU A 56 5.51 4.45 -2.01
CA GLU A 56 5.75 4.11 -3.41
C GLU A 56 6.89 4.96 -3.98
N GLN A 57 7.63 4.38 -4.93
CA GLN A 57 8.59 5.11 -5.72
C GLN A 57 8.64 4.57 -7.15
N TYR A 58 8.62 5.47 -8.12
CA TYR A 58 8.76 5.20 -9.55
C TYR A 58 9.87 6.07 -10.17
#